data_AF-A0A6I7XRP2-F1
#
_entry.id   AF-A0A6I7XRP2-F1
#
_cell.length_a   1.000
_cell.length_b   1.000
_cell.length_c   1.000
_cell.angle_alpha   90.00
_cell.angle_beta   90.00
_cell.angle_gamma   90.00
#
_symmetry.space_group_name_H-M   'P 1'
#
loop_
_entity.id
_entity.type
_entity.pdbx_description
1 polymer ?
#
loop_
_entity_poly.entity_id
_entity_poly.type
_entity_poly.pdbx_seq_one_letter_code
_entity_poly.pdbx_strand_id
1 'polypeptide(L)'
;MGEDTTRLARLFDALGAEDAEGWAESEAEEGLPQLARFRLLRAVWQDIDAWSTTAPDWVAAYRRDGAAGGAVERAVRLGLTAEELGEIAREVARETAFALLQGLDDPDRSDEPGEVAGRLPGWSLGELSARGDPTGRVLGALHEDLNEAEPQTPTSRTGGDTV
;
A
#
# COMPACT_ATOMS: atom_id res chain seq x y z
N MET A 1 2.07 -26.12 15.63
CA MET A 1 2.33 -24.77 16.17
C MET A 1 3.73 -24.32 15.72
N GLY A 2 4.84 -24.84 16.27
CA GLY A 2 6.18 -24.33 15.92
C GLY A 2 6.68 -24.50 14.48
N GLU A 3 6.33 -25.59 13.78
CA GLU A 3 6.77 -25.81 12.38
C GLU A 3 6.07 -24.86 11.39
N ASP A 4 4.80 -24.53 11.63
CA ASP A 4 4.03 -23.61 10.78
C ASP A 4 4.49 -22.16 10.97
N THR A 5 4.73 -21.72 12.22
CA THR A 5 5.29 -20.39 12.51
C THR A 5 6.68 -20.22 11.90
N THR A 6 7.56 -21.22 12.02
CA THR A 6 8.89 -21.18 11.38
C THR A 6 8.80 -21.04 9.86
N ARG A 7 7.83 -21.73 9.24
CA ARG A 7 7.59 -21.63 7.80
C ARG A 7 7.06 -20.24 7.42
N LEU A 8 6.12 -19.69 8.19
CA LEU A 8 5.56 -18.35 7.98
C LEU A 8 6.64 -17.28 8.09
N ALA A 9 7.49 -17.32 9.11
CA ALA A 9 8.58 -16.37 9.30
C ALA A 9 9.52 -16.33 8.09
N ARG A 10 9.87 -17.50 7.52
CA ARG A 10 10.67 -17.56 6.28
C ARG A 10 9.98 -16.93 5.07
N LEU A 11 8.64 -17.01 5.00
CA LEU A 11 7.88 -16.40 3.92
C LEU A 11 7.83 -14.87 4.08
N PHE A 12 7.63 -14.36 5.29
CA PHE A 12 7.72 -12.94 5.59
C PHE A 12 9.11 -12.36 5.32
N ASP A 13 10.17 -13.04 5.76
CA ASP A 13 11.56 -12.67 5.50
C ASP A 13 11.85 -12.62 3.99
N ALA A 14 11.42 -13.64 3.23
CA ALA A 14 11.55 -13.66 1.78
C ALA A 14 10.78 -12.53 1.07
N LEU A 15 9.72 -12.01 1.70
CA LEU A 15 8.96 -10.86 1.23
C LEU A 15 9.52 -9.53 1.77
N GLY A 16 10.57 -9.56 2.60
CA GLY A 16 11.25 -8.38 3.13
C GLY A 16 10.56 -7.72 4.32
N ALA A 17 9.86 -8.49 5.16
CA ALA A 17 9.34 -7.99 6.42
C ALA A 17 10.49 -7.69 7.42
N GLU A 18 10.45 -6.53 8.07
CA GLU A 18 11.46 -6.16 9.07
C GLU A 18 11.39 -7.04 10.34
N ASP A 19 10.18 -7.42 10.75
CA ASP A 19 9.92 -8.31 11.88
C ASP A 19 9.18 -9.59 11.44
N ALA A 20 9.86 -10.43 10.67
CA ALA A 20 9.28 -11.63 10.10
C ALA A 20 8.78 -12.64 11.15
N GLU A 21 9.42 -12.70 12.33
CA GLU A 21 9.01 -13.55 13.44
C GLU A 21 7.72 -13.02 14.09
N GLY A 22 7.64 -11.72 14.39
CA GLY A 22 6.44 -11.10 14.95
C GLY A 22 5.21 -11.24 14.06
N TRP A 23 5.36 -11.06 12.74
CA TRP A 23 4.28 -11.31 11.78
C TRP A 23 3.79 -12.76 11.78
N ALA A 24 4.71 -13.72 11.89
CA ALA A 24 4.38 -15.14 11.91
C ALA A 24 3.70 -15.56 13.22
N GLU A 25 4.12 -14.99 14.35
CA GLU A 25 3.49 -15.20 15.65
C GLU A 25 2.07 -14.61 15.68
N SER A 26 1.88 -13.39 15.18
CA SER A 26 0.56 -12.75 15.07
C SER A 26 -0.43 -13.60 14.24
N GLU A 27 -0.02 -14.15 13.09
CA GLU A 27 -0.90 -15.05 12.32
C GLU A 27 -1.29 -16.31 13.12
N ALA A 28 -0.36 -16.88 13.87
CA ALA A 28 -0.60 -18.08 14.66
C ALA A 28 -1.50 -17.82 15.88
N GLU A 29 -1.36 -16.66 16.52
CA GLU A 29 -2.10 -16.29 17.73
C GLU A 29 -3.48 -15.71 17.44
N GLU A 30 -3.59 -14.84 16.44
CA GLU A 30 -4.83 -14.12 16.10
C GLU A 30 -5.69 -14.88 15.08
N GLY A 31 -5.10 -15.83 14.35
CA GLY A 31 -5.79 -16.58 13.30
C GLY A 31 -6.15 -15.72 12.07
N LEU A 32 -5.55 -14.53 11.95
CA LEU A 32 -5.71 -13.63 10.81
C LEU A 32 -4.79 -14.03 9.64
N PRO A 33 -5.16 -13.78 8.37
CA PRO A 33 -4.32 -14.11 7.23
C PRO A 33 -3.18 -13.08 7.03
N GLN A 34 -2.28 -12.94 8.01
CA GLN A 34 -1.24 -11.90 8.02
C GLN A 34 -0.32 -11.98 6.81
N LEU A 35 0.05 -13.18 6.36
CA LEU A 35 0.91 -13.33 5.18
C LEU A 35 0.23 -12.79 3.91
N ALA A 36 -1.10 -12.98 3.80
CA ALA A 36 -1.87 -12.44 2.69
C ALA A 36 -1.99 -10.91 2.78
N ARG A 37 -2.24 -10.35 3.98
CA ARG A 37 -2.27 -8.91 4.25
C ARG A 37 -0.95 -8.25 3.88
N PHE A 38 0.16 -8.76 4.43
CA PHE A 38 1.50 -8.25 4.16
C PHE A 38 1.85 -8.29 2.67
N ARG A 39 1.55 -9.41 1.99
CA ARG A 39 1.81 -9.54 0.55
C ARG A 39 1.06 -8.49 -0.26
N LEU A 40 -0.21 -8.23 0.07
CA LEU A 40 -1.00 -7.20 -0.60
C LEU A 40 -0.42 -5.81 -0.33
N LEU A 41 -0.17 -5.47 0.93
CA LEU A 41 0.37 -4.16 1.32
C LEU A 41 1.73 -3.89 0.71
N ARG A 42 2.59 -4.92 0.61
CA ARG A 42 3.86 -4.82 -0.10
C ARG A 42 3.66 -4.42 -1.57
N ALA A 43 2.70 -5.02 -2.27
CA ALA A 43 2.43 -4.68 -3.66
C ALA A 43 1.88 -3.24 -3.77
N VAL A 44 0.97 -2.86 -2.88
CA VAL A 44 0.42 -1.50 -2.80
C VAL A 44 1.53 -0.47 -2.57
N TRP A 45 2.46 -0.72 -1.63
CA TRP A 45 3.59 0.16 -1.38
C TRP A 45 4.54 0.27 -2.58
N GLN A 46 4.78 -0.82 -3.31
CA GLN A 46 5.57 -0.77 -4.54
C GLN A 46 4.94 0.14 -5.59
N ASP A 47 3.60 0.11 -5.74
CA ASP A 47 2.87 0.98 -6.66
C ASP A 47 2.87 2.45 -6.18
N ILE A 48 2.77 2.69 -4.86
CA ILE A 48 2.88 4.03 -4.26
C ILE A 48 4.28 4.60 -4.49
N ASP A 49 5.32 3.85 -4.14
CA ASP A 49 6.73 4.28 -4.24
C ASP A 49 7.17 4.48 -5.71
N ALA A 50 6.53 3.79 -6.66
CA ALA A 50 6.77 3.98 -8.08
C ALA A 50 6.53 5.44 -8.53
N TRP A 51 5.56 6.14 -7.93
CA TRP A 51 5.27 7.55 -8.26
C TRP A 51 6.41 8.50 -7.93
N SER A 52 7.21 8.20 -6.92
CA SER A 52 8.42 8.96 -6.58
C SER A 52 9.65 8.43 -7.34
N THR A 53 9.89 7.13 -7.30
CA THR A 53 11.11 6.51 -7.86
C THR A 53 11.22 6.58 -9.38
N THR A 54 10.10 6.73 -10.10
CA THR A 54 10.06 6.85 -11.57
C THR A 54 9.67 8.26 -12.05
N ALA A 55 9.76 9.25 -11.16
CA ALA A 55 9.22 10.58 -11.44
C ALA A 55 9.73 11.26 -12.72
N PRO A 56 11.03 11.21 -13.06
CA PRO A 56 11.53 11.76 -14.32
C PRO A 56 10.82 11.19 -15.55
N ASP A 57 10.52 9.89 -15.54
CA ASP A 57 9.93 9.19 -16.69
C ASP A 57 8.45 9.55 -16.87
N TRP A 58 7.65 9.49 -15.80
CA TRP A 58 6.23 9.83 -15.91
C TRP A 58 6.01 11.33 -16.14
N VAL A 59 6.83 12.21 -15.55
CA VAL A 59 6.77 13.65 -15.80
C VAL A 59 7.03 13.93 -17.28
N ALA A 60 8.07 13.32 -17.87
CA ALA A 60 8.36 13.45 -19.29
C ALA A 60 7.22 12.89 -20.18
N ALA A 61 6.62 11.77 -19.80
CA ALA A 61 5.49 11.19 -20.51
C ALA A 61 4.25 12.11 -20.47
N TYR A 62 3.93 12.66 -19.29
CA TYR A 62 2.77 13.53 -19.12
C TYR A 62 2.90 14.83 -19.89
N ARG A 63 4.09 15.46 -19.89
CA ARG A 63 4.34 16.68 -20.67
C ARG A 63 4.15 16.49 -22.17
N ARG A 64 4.36 15.27 -22.68
CA ARG A 64 4.17 14.95 -24.10
C ARG A 64 2.68 14.82 -24.44
N ASP A 65 1.99 13.86 -23.78
CA ASP A 65 0.65 13.43 -24.20
C ASP A 65 -0.29 13.10 -23.02
N GLY A 66 0.08 13.44 -21.79
CA GLY A 66 -0.72 13.09 -20.60
C GLY A 66 -1.96 13.96 -20.44
N ALA A 67 -3.02 13.38 -19.88
CA ALA A 67 -4.26 14.12 -19.57
C ALA A 67 -4.02 15.35 -18.65
N ALA A 68 -3.04 15.24 -17.73
CA ALA A 68 -2.61 16.34 -16.87
C ALA A 68 -1.36 17.09 -17.38
N GLY A 69 -0.95 16.87 -18.64
CA GLY A 69 0.30 17.39 -19.20
C GLY A 69 0.45 18.91 -19.09
N GLY A 70 -0.63 19.66 -19.32
CA GLY A 70 -0.62 21.11 -19.16
C GLY A 70 -0.40 21.58 -17.72
N ALA A 71 -0.83 20.81 -16.71
CA ALA A 71 -0.56 21.12 -15.30
C ALA A 71 0.91 20.81 -14.94
N VAL A 72 1.41 19.65 -15.37
CA VAL A 72 2.80 19.23 -15.16
C VAL A 72 3.77 20.21 -15.83
N GLU A 73 3.52 20.61 -17.08
CA GLU A 73 4.33 21.61 -17.80
C GLU A 73 4.40 22.94 -17.03
N ARG A 74 3.25 23.41 -16.52
CA ARG A 74 3.22 24.65 -15.73
C ARG A 74 4.01 24.53 -14.43
N ALA A 75 3.92 23.40 -13.74
CA ALA A 75 4.66 23.16 -12.50
C ALA A 75 6.17 23.17 -12.75
N VAL A 76 6.65 22.44 -13.76
CA VAL A 76 8.07 22.43 -14.15
C VAL A 76 8.55 23.83 -14.54
N ARG A 77 7.75 24.59 -15.29
CA ARG A 77 8.08 25.98 -15.66
C ARG A 77 8.15 26.93 -14.44
N LEU A 78 7.41 26.64 -13.38
CA LEU A 78 7.44 27.39 -12.12
C LEU A 78 8.59 26.95 -11.20
N GLY A 79 9.38 25.95 -11.62
CA GLY A 79 10.59 25.53 -10.93
C GLY A 79 10.49 24.21 -10.17
N LEU A 80 9.34 23.52 -10.19
CA LEU A 80 9.24 22.21 -9.56
C LEU A 80 10.08 21.19 -10.34
N THR A 81 10.88 20.41 -9.62
CA THR A 81 11.62 19.28 -10.21
C THR A 81 10.70 18.07 -10.41
N ALA A 82 11.17 17.08 -11.17
CA ALA A 82 10.43 15.84 -11.31
C ALA A 82 10.31 15.10 -9.97
N GLU A 83 11.37 15.15 -9.16
CA GLU A 83 11.44 14.53 -7.83
C GLU A 83 10.42 15.15 -6.87
N GLU A 84 10.32 16.48 -6.81
CA GLU A 84 9.29 17.16 -5.99
C GLU A 84 7.86 16.80 -6.44
N LEU A 85 7.64 16.71 -7.75
CA LEU A 85 6.37 16.22 -8.29
C LEU A 85 6.11 14.75 -7.93
N GLY A 86 7.16 13.93 -7.89
CA GLY A 86 7.12 12.54 -7.49
C GLY A 86 6.78 12.35 -6.01
N GLU A 87 7.33 13.17 -5.12
CA GLU A 87 7.00 13.18 -3.69
C GLU A 87 5.52 13.51 -3.47
N ILE A 88 5.02 14.55 -4.15
CA ILE A 88 3.59 14.92 -4.10
C ILE A 88 2.72 13.78 -4.65
N ALA A 89 3.11 13.19 -5.78
CA ALA A 89 2.35 12.11 -6.41
C ALA A 89 2.32 10.83 -5.54
N ARG A 90 3.43 10.48 -4.89
CA ARG A 90 3.52 9.38 -3.92
C ARG A 90 2.55 9.59 -2.77
N GLU A 91 2.49 10.80 -2.22
CA GLU A 91 1.58 11.09 -1.11
C GLU A 91 0.10 11.02 -1.52
N VAL A 92 -0.24 11.55 -2.70
CA VAL A 92 -1.60 11.40 -3.26
C VAL A 92 -1.93 9.92 -3.50
N ALA A 93 -0.98 9.12 -3.98
CA ALA A 93 -1.16 7.69 -4.17
C ALA A 93 -1.39 6.97 -2.84
N ARG A 94 -0.62 7.29 -1.80
CA ARG A 94 -0.76 6.73 -0.44
C ARG A 94 -2.14 7.05 0.16
N GLU A 95 -2.56 8.30 0.12
CA GLU A 95 -3.88 8.73 0.61
C GLU A 95 -5.03 8.09 -0.16
N THR A 96 -4.87 7.96 -1.48
CA THR A 96 -5.85 7.26 -2.33
C THR A 96 -5.94 5.78 -1.96
N ALA A 97 -4.80 5.10 -1.79
CA ALA A 97 -4.75 3.70 -1.37
C ALA A 97 -5.38 3.51 0.02
N PHE A 98 -5.05 4.37 0.99
CA PHE A 98 -5.65 4.36 2.32
C PHE A 98 -7.17 4.51 2.26
N ALA A 99 -7.67 5.45 1.46
CA ALA A 99 -9.10 5.63 1.28
C ALA A 99 -9.78 4.41 0.62
N LEU A 100 -9.15 3.78 -0.37
CA LEU A 100 -9.68 2.57 -0.99
C LEU A 100 -9.73 1.39 0.00
N LEU A 101 -8.66 1.18 0.78
CA LEU A 101 -8.62 0.10 1.78
C LEU A 101 -9.66 0.31 2.87
N GLN A 102 -9.88 1.53 3.34
CA GLN A 102 -11.00 1.83 4.26
C GLN A 102 -12.35 1.51 3.64
N GLY A 103 -12.57 1.81 2.35
CA GLY A 103 -13.83 1.47 1.67
C GLY A 103 -14.02 -0.05 1.46
N LEU A 104 -12.95 -0.84 1.51
CA LEU A 104 -13.07 -2.31 1.52
C LEU A 104 -13.57 -2.84 2.87
N ASP A 105 -13.21 -2.17 3.97
CA ASP A 105 -13.62 -2.53 5.34
C ASP A 105 -15.00 -1.95 5.70
N ASP A 106 -15.33 -0.78 5.18
CA ASP A 106 -16.59 -0.07 5.43
C ASP A 106 -17.36 0.16 4.12
N PRO A 107 -18.20 -0.80 3.71
CA PRO A 107 -19.00 -0.68 2.49
C PRO A 107 -20.06 0.44 2.59
N ASP A 108 -20.44 0.84 3.79
CA ASP A 108 -21.44 1.88 4.05
C ASP A 108 -20.82 3.29 4.10
N ARG A 109 -19.51 3.42 3.82
CA ARG A 109 -18.78 4.70 3.84
C ARG A 109 -19.31 5.71 2.81
N SER A 110 -19.94 5.24 1.73
CA SER A 110 -20.47 6.10 0.68
C SER A 110 -21.68 6.91 1.18
N ASP A 111 -21.88 8.11 0.63
CA ASP A 111 -23.11 8.89 0.85
C ASP A 111 -24.27 8.27 0.06
N GLU A 112 -24.80 7.18 0.58
CA GLU A 112 -25.88 6.43 -0.03
C GLU A 112 -27.23 7.11 0.21
N PRO A 113 -28.09 7.21 -0.82
CA PRO A 113 -29.45 7.66 -0.61
C PRO A 113 -30.17 6.78 0.43
N GLY A 114 -30.85 7.41 1.40
CA GLY A 114 -31.56 6.67 2.46
C GLY A 114 -32.61 5.66 1.95
N GLU A 115 -33.08 5.78 0.71
CA GLU A 115 -33.99 4.85 0.05
C GLU A 115 -33.38 3.44 -0.20
N VAL A 116 -32.05 3.38 -0.30
CA VAL A 116 -31.29 2.14 -0.56
C VAL A 116 -30.43 1.68 0.62
N ALA A 117 -30.29 2.50 1.67
CA ALA A 117 -29.52 2.18 2.86
C ALA A 117 -29.93 0.82 3.46
N GLY A 118 -28.95 -0.04 3.73
CA GLY A 118 -29.16 -1.40 4.26
C GLY A 118 -29.77 -2.41 3.27
N ARG A 119 -29.91 -2.04 1.99
CA ARG A 119 -30.43 -2.91 0.91
C ARG A 119 -29.38 -3.22 -0.15
N LEU A 120 -28.18 -2.66 -0.03
CA LEU A 120 -27.09 -2.85 -0.97
C LEU A 120 -26.24 -4.08 -0.59
N PRO A 121 -25.59 -4.71 -1.58
CA PRO A 121 -24.68 -5.81 -1.31
C PRO A 121 -23.41 -5.30 -0.62
N GLY A 122 -22.92 -6.06 0.37
CA GLY A 122 -21.57 -5.85 0.93
C GLY A 122 -20.49 -6.52 0.08
N TRP A 123 -19.23 -6.28 0.45
CA TRP A 123 -18.06 -6.94 -0.11
C TRP A 123 -17.02 -7.23 0.96
N SER A 124 -16.08 -8.11 0.63
CA SER A 124 -14.87 -8.35 1.43
C SER A 124 -13.76 -8.87 0.53
N LEU A 125 -12.51 -8.70 0.98
CA LEU A 125 -11.36 -9.31 0.33
C LEU A 125 -11.01 -10.62 1.02
N GLY A 126 -11.17 -11.74 0.31
CA GLY A 126 -10.91 -13.08 0.84
C GLY A 126 -9.51 -13.60 0.47
N GLU A 127 -8.91 -14.35 1.38
CA GLU A 127 -7.67 -15.07 1.10
C GLU A 127 -7.94 -16.31 0.21
N LEU A 128 -7.04 -16.54 -0.74
CA LEU A 128 -6.96 -17.76 -1.52
C LEU A 128 -5.76 -18.61 -1.10
N SER A 129 -5.93 -19.93 -1.12
CA SER A 129 -4.83 -20.88 -0.97
C SER A 129 -3.88 -20.81 -2.17
N ALA A 130 -2.73 -21.49 -2.07
CA ALA A 130 -1.78 -21.60 -3.18
C ALA A 130 -2.36 -22.26 -4.45
N ARG A 131 -3.51 -22.95 -4.35
CA ARG A 131 -4.22 -23.55 -5.47
C ARG A 131 -5.31 -22.65 -6.06
N GLY A 132 -5.56 -21.49 -5.45
CA GLY A 132 -6.61 -20.56 -5.84
C GLY A 132 -7.96 -20.81 -5.16
N ASP A 133 -8.06 -21.82 -4.28
CA ASP A 133 -9.29 -22.10 -3.54
C ASP A 133 -9.49 -21.09 -2.39
N PRO A 134 -10.72 -20.56 -2.18
CA PRO A 134 -11.01 -19.69 -1.03
C PRO A 134 -10.73 -20.40 0.30
N THR A 135 -10.03 -19.74 1.21
CA THR A 135 -9.74 -20.29 2.54
C THR A 135 -10.83 -19.98 3.56
N GLY A 136 -11.70 -19.00 3.24
CA GLY A 136 -12.70 -18.44 4.15
C GLY A 136 -12.14 -17.38 5.11
N ARG A 137 -10.83 -17.12 5.09
CA ARG A 137 -10.21 -16.02 5.84
C ARG A 137 -10.39 -14.69 5.09
N VAL A 138 -10.64 -13.61 5.82
CA VAL A 138 -10.87 -12.26 5.28
C VAL A 138 -9.69 -11.36 5.62
N LEU A 139 -9.24 -10.57 4.65
CA LEU A 139 -8.26 -9.50 4.82
C LEU A 139 -9.04 -8.23 5.19
N GLY A 140 -9.29 -8.03 6.49
CA GLY A 140 -9.88 -6.78 7.01
C GLY A 140 -8.83 -5.80 7.51
N ALA A 141 -9.21 -4.61 7.96
CA ALA A 141 -8.35 -3.61 8.62
C ALA A 141 -7.04 -3.27 7.88
N LEU A 142 -6.99 -3.44 6.56
CA LEU A 142 -5.77 -3.24 5.77
C LEU A 142 -5.31 -1.77 5.76
N HIS A 143 -6.23 -0.84 5.96
CA HIS A 143 -5.93 0.58 6.03
C HIS A 143 -5.13 0.93 7.30
N GLU A 144 -5.36 0.23 8.40
CA GLU A 144 -4.59 0.39 9.65
C GLU A 144 -3.14 -0.06 9.42
N ASP A 145 -2.97 -1.26 8.87
CA ASP A 145 -1.64 -1.80 8.53
C ASP A 145 -0.90 -0.93 7.50
N LEU A 146 -1.59 -0.29 6.55
CA LEU A 146 -0.92 0.55 5.55
C LEU A 146 -0.13 1.69 6.22
N ASN A 147 -0.68 2.29 7.28
CA ASN A 147 -0.01 3.36 8.02
C ASN A 147 1.12 2.84 8.91
N GLU A 148 0.96 1.64 9.49
CA GLU A 148 1.98 1.03 10.33
C GLU A 148 3.16 0.47 9.52
N ALA A 149 2.87 -0.01 8.30
CA ALA A 149 3.83 -0.66 7.41
C ALA A 149 4.52 0.30 6.43
N GLU A 150 4.44 1.63 6.62
CA GLU A 150 5.20 2.55 5.78
C GLU A 150 6.70 2.18 5.83
N PRO A 151 7.30 1.77 4.70
CA PRO A 151 8.72 1.49 4.67
C PRO A 151 9.44 2.77 5.08
N GLN A 152 10.18 2.72 6.19
CA GLN A 152 11.02 3.85 6.59
C GLN A 152 11.96 4.11 5.42
N THR A 153 11.78 5.25 4.74
CA THR A 153 12.71 5.65 3.68
C THR A 153 14.08 5.69 4.32
N PRO A 154 15.12 5.01 3.78
CA PRO A 154 16.44 5.08 4.37
C PRO A 154 16.80 6.54 4.48
N THR A 155 16.84 7.06 5.70
CA THR A 155 17.20 8.44 5.94
C THR A 155 18.58 8.58 5.32
N SER A 156 18.68 9.40 4.28
CA SER A 156 19.98 9.76 3.74
C SER A 156 20.78 10.20 4.94
N ARG A 157 21.83 9.44 5.30
CA ARG A 157 22.73 9.76 6.39
C ARG A 157 23.32 11.13 6.05
N THR A 158 22.67 12.17 6.54
CA THR A 158 23.14 13.54 6.48
C THR A 158 24.44 13.56 7.25
N GLY A 159 25.47 14.03 6.56
CA GLY A 159 26.84 13.97 7.03
C GLY A 159 27.07 14.64 8.38
N GLY A 160 27.95 14.02 9.14
CA GLY A 160 28.85 14.67 10.09
C GLY A 160 30.18 13.91 9.96
N ASP A 161 31.35 14.51 9.93
CA ASP A 161 31.76 15.90 10.04
C ASP A 161 33.08 16.04 9.25
N THR A 162 33.32 17.24 8.71
CA THR A 162 34.68 17.68 8.42
C THR A 162 35.10 18.62 9.54
N VAL A 163 36.04 18.20 10.39
CA VAL A 163 37.28 18.93 10.76
C VAL A 163 38.34 17.89 11.14
#